data_AF-N0CWD9-F1
#
_entry.id   AF-N0CWD9-F1
#
_cell.length_a   1.000
_cell.length_b   1.000
_cell.length_c   1.000
_cell.angle_alpha   90.00
_cell.angle_beta   90.00
_cell.angle_gamma   90.00
#
_symmetry.space_group_name_H-M   'P 1'
#
loop_
_entity.id
_entity.type
_entity.pdbx_description
1 polymer ?
#
loop_
_entity_poly.entity_id
_entity_poly.type
_entity_poly.pdbx_seq_one_letter_code
_entity_poly.pdbx_strand_id
1 'polypeptide(L)'
;MTTPETDKPCACSSYSLLVLVHENAEGDKVWQQTTTRCAATTKRTFAPGHDAKLKSLLLQAGAGGHQVRRTASSTVVDRDAAKVAADLGWEGIIPGGPQPAA
;
A
#
# COMPACT_ATOMS: atom_id res chain seq x y z
N MET A 1 20.24 11.91 29.54
CA MET A 1 20.57 12.14 28.12
C MET A 1 19.48 11.44 27.30
N THR A 2 18.48 12.19 26.81
CA THR A 2 17.40 11.61 26.00
C THR A 2 17.86 11.63 24.56
N THR A 3 18.06 10.45 23.96
CA THR A 3 18.38 10.30 22.54
C THR A 3 17.35 11.06 21.71
N PRO A 4 17.74 11.91 20.74
CA PRO A 4 16.77 12.54 19.86
C PRO A 4 16.06 11.42 19.09
N GLU A 5 14.77 11.27 19.36
CA GLU A 5 13.89 10.36 18.61
C GLU A 5 13.98 10.78 17.14
N THR A 6 14.77 10.03 16.36
CA THR A 6 15.00 10.33 14.96
C THR A 6 13.69 10.19 14.21
N ASP A 7 13.33 11.24 13.48
CA ASP A 7 12.14 11.27 12.66
C ASP A 7 12.28 10.22 11.55
N LYS A 8 11.38 9.24 11.52
CA LYS A 8 11.43 8.11 10.58
C LYS A 8 10.41 8.32 9.45
N PRO A 9 10.66 7.82 8.23
CA PRO A 9 9.69 7.95 7.16
C PRO A 9 8.36 7.30 7.56
N CYS A 10 7.24 7.96 7.25
CA CYS A 10 5.93 7.39 7.49
C CYS A 10 5.83 6.01 6.85
N ALA A 11 5.34 5.01 7.59
CA ALA A 11 5.15 3.67 7.05
C ALA A 11 4.23 3.67 5.81
N CYS A 12 3.31 4.64 5.70
CA CYS A 12 2.45 4.83 4.54
C CYS A 12 3.20 5.14 3.23
N SER A 13 4.42 5.66 3.30
CA SER A 13 5.29 5.93 2.14
C SER A 13 5.81 4.63 1.51
N SER A 14 5.96 3.58 2.33
CA SER A 14 6.37 2.25 1.89
C SER A 14 5.30 1.50 1.08
N TYR A 15 4.07 1.99 1.01
CA TYR A 15 2.98 1.31 0.31
C TYR A 15 2.64 1.98 -1.02
N SER A 16 2.46 1.15 -2.03
CA SER A 16 2.12 1.54 -3.39
C SER A 16 1.07 0.61 -3.95
N LEU A 17 0.07 1.15 -4.63
CA LEU A 17 -0.91 0.40 -5.39
C LEU A 17 -0.38 0.13 -6.79
N LEU A 18 -0.47 -1.11 -7.27
CA LEU A 18 -0.14 -1.48 -8.64
C LEU A 18 -1.44 -1.70 -9.42
N VAL A 19 -1.72 -0.79 -10.35
CA VAL A 19 -2.89 -0.87 -11.24
C VAL A 19 -2.41 -1.29 -12.61
N LEU A 20 -2.97 -2.35 -13.18
CA LEU A 20 -2.74 -2.68 -14.59
C LEU A 20 -3.50 -1.67 -15.45
N VAL A 21 -2.78 -0.79 -16.14
CA VAL A 21 -3.39 0.29 -16.95
C VAL A 21 -3.48 -0.08 -18.41
N HIS A 22 -2.55 -0.91 -18.89
CA HIS A 22 -2.56 -1.36 -20.26
C HIS A 22 -2.08 -2.80 -20.34
N GLU A 23 -2.76 -3.62 -21.13
CA GLU A 23 -2.26 -4.90 -21.61
C GLU A 23 -2.32 -4.84 -23.13
N ASN A 24 -1.16 -4.86 -23.80
CA ASN A 24 -1.12 -4.95 -25.26
C ASN A 24 -1.45 -6.37 -25.71
N ALA A 25 -1.90 -6.52 -26.97
CA ALA A 25 -2.15 -7.82 -27.59
C ALA A 25 -0.89 -8.72 -27.65
N GLU A 26 0.30 -8.12 -27.56
CA GLU A 26 1.60 -8.80 -27.49
C GLU A 26 1.94 -9.35 -26.08
N GLY A 27 1.13 -9.02 -25.07
CA GLY A 27 1.33 -9.45 -23.69
C GLY A 27 2.07 -8.46 -22.80
N ASP A 28 2.45 -7.28 -23.31
CA ASP A 28 3.05 -6.21 -22.51
C ASP A 28 2.06 -5.64 -21.51
N LYS A 29 2.33 -5.86 -20.22
CA LYS A 29 1.55 -5.37 -19.08
C LYS A 29 2.18 -4.10 -18.54
N VAL A 30 1.51 -2.96 -18.72
CA VAL A 30 1.91 -1.67 -18.15
C VAL A 30 1.22 -1.48 -16.81
N TRP A 31 2.03 -1.50 -15.74
CA TRP A 31 1.56 -1.28 -14.38
C TRP A 31 1.80 0.17 -13.96
N GLN A 32 0.75 0.87 -13.57
CA GLN A 32 0.84 2.18 -12.94
C GLN A 32 0.96 2.01 -11.44
N GLN A 33 2.03 2.57 -10.89
CA GLN A 33 2.25 2.60 -9.45
C GLN A 33 1.65 3.89 -8.85
N THR A 34 0.59 3.74 -8.05
CA THR A 34 0.00 4.84 -7.29
C THR A 34 0.49 4.77 -5.85
N THR A 35 1.33 5.72 -5.43
CA THR A 35 1.78 5.82 -4.04
C THR A 35 0.88 6.76 -3.25
N THR A 36 0.95 6.71 -1.91
CA THR A 36 0.30 7.72 -1.05
C THR A 36 0.88 9.13 -1.22
N ARG A 37 1.96 9.28 -2.01
CA ARG A 37 2.80 10.48 -2.15
C ARG A 37 3.24 11.05 -0.79
N CYS A 38 3.39 10.18 0.20
CA CYS A 38 3.87 10.60 1.51
C CYS A 38 5.40 10.76 1.48
N ALA A 39 5.85 12.00 1.64
CA ALA A 39 7.24 12.34 1.95
C ALA A 39 7.41 12.81 3.41
N ALA A 40 6.37 12.65 4.23
CA ALA A 40 6.39 13.06 5.62
C ALA A 40 7.19 12.08 6.48
N THR A 41 8.02 12.63 7.33
CA THR A 41 8.72 11.92 8.41
C THR A 41 7.94 12.13 9.72
N THR A 42 7.93 11.12 10.57
CA THR A 42 7.20 11.14 11.84
C THR A 42 7.92 10.33 12.91
N LYS A 43 7.75 10.73 14.17
CA LYS A 43 8.18 9.94 15.33
C LYS A 43 7.34 8.67 15.55
N ARG A 44 6.10 8.65 15.01
CA ARG A 44 5.15 7.53 15.12
C ARG A 44 5.28 6.58 13.91
N THR A 45 4.49 5.50 13.88
CA THR A 45 4.42 4.61 12.71
C THR A 45 3.80 5.31 11.49
N PHE A 46 2.80 6.15 11.72
CA PHE A 46 2.09 6.91 10.70
C PHE A 46 2.02 8.38 11.08
N ALA A 47 2.17 9.26 10.09
CA ALA A 47 1.85 10.67 10.25
C ALA A 47 0.34 10.85 10.50
N PRO A 48 -0.09 11.91 11.23
CA PRO A 48 -1.50 12.12 11.53
C PRO A 48 -2.34 12.20 10.24
N GLY A 49 -3.37 11.35 10.13
CA GLY A 49 -4.28 11.28 8.98
C GLY A 49 -3.74 10.49 7.77
N HIS A 50 -2.51 9.98 7.84
CA HIS A 50 -1.96 9.15 6.76
C HIS A 50 -2.44 7.69 6.82
N ASP A 51 -2.87 7.22 7.98
CA ASP A 51 -3.58 5.95 8.12
C ASP A 51 -4.83 5.93 7.23
N ALA A 52 -5.65 6.98 7.25
CA ALA A 52 -6.83 7.12 6.39
C ALA A 52 -6.47 7.13 4.91
N LYS A 53 -5.35 7.78 4.54
CA LYS A 53 -4.88 7.82 3.15
C LYS A 53 -4.45 6.44 2.66
N LEU A 54 -3.74 5.67 3.49
CA LEU A 54 -3.39 4.29 3.20
C LEU A 54 -4.64 3.42 3.12
N LYS A 55 -5.58 3.59 4.05
CA LYS A 55 -6.85 2.88 4.09
C LYS A 55 -7.67 3.08 2.81
N SER A 56 -7.80 4.32 2.34
CA SER A 56 -8.45 4.64 1.05
C SER A 56 -7.72 4.04 -0.15
N LEU A 57 -6.39 3.95 -0.11
CA LEU A 57 -5.61 3.29 -1.16
C LEU A 57 -5.86 1.78 -1.18
N LEU A 58 -5.91 1.13 0.00
CA LEU A 58 -6.25 -0.28 0.12
C LEU A 58 -7.69 -0.56 -0.34
N LEU A 59 -8.65 0.32 -0.01
CA LEU A 59 -10.04 0.22 -0.47
C LEU A 59 -10.15 0.27 -1.98
N GLN A 60 -9.48 1.24 -2.63
CA GLN A 60 -9.42 1.31 -4.09
C GLN A 60 -8.75 0.07 -4.69
N ALA A 61 -7.71 -0.44 -4.03
CA ALA A 61 -7.03 -1.64 -4.45
C ALA A 61 -7.95 -2.87 -4.43
N GLY A 62 -8.64 -3.11 -3.31
CA GLY A 62 -9.59 -4.22 -3.21
C GLY A 62 -10.78 -4.07 -4.15
N ALA A 63 -11.37 -2.88 -4.25
CA ALA A 63 -12.49 -2.61 -5.16
C ALA A 63 -12.13 -2.85 -6.63
N GLY A 64 -10.87 -2.59 -7.02
CA GLY A 64 -10.36 -2.85 -8.37
C GLY A 64 -9.69 -4.21 -8.56
N GLY A 65 -9.61 -5.05 -7.52
CA GLY A 65 -8.85 -6.31 -7.56
C GLY A 65 -7.34 -6.13 -7.81
N HIS A 66 -6.80 -4.97 -7.43
CA HIS A 66 -5.41 -4.59 -7.64
C HIS A 66 -4.51 -5.00 -6.48
N GLN A 67 -3.25 -5.26 -6.79
CA GLN A 67 -2.25 -5.64 -5.78
C GLN A 67 -1.63 -4.42 -5.11
N VAL A 68 -1.27 -4.57 -3.84
CA VAL A 68 -0.58 -3.57 -3.04
C VAL A 68 0.86 -4.01 -2.83
N ARG A 69 1.80 -3.20 -3.30
CA ARG A 69 3.22 -3.37 -3.12
C ARG A 69 3.69 -2.64 -1.86
N ARG A 70 4.31 -3.38 -0.95
CA ARG A 70 5.00 -2.87 0.22
C ARG A 70 6.51 -2.93 0.00
N THR A 71 7.17 -1.80 0.10
CA THR A 71 8.64 -1.67 0.02
C THR A 71 9.19 -1.36 1.40
N ALA A 72 9.84 -2.35 2.03
CA ALA A 72 10.48 -2.21 3.33
C ALA A 72 11.99 -2.40 3.20
N SER A 73 12.76 -1.31 3.33
CA SER A 73 14.23 -1.22 3.22
C SER A 73 14.84 -1.81 1.93
N SER A 74 14.81 -3.13 1.78
CA SER A 74 15.42 -3.89 0.69
C SER A 74 14.48 -4.98 0.15
N THR A 75 13.34 -5.18 0.78
CA THR A 75 12.35 -6.19 0.41
C THR A 75 11.14 -5.51 -0.17
N VAL A 76 10.80 -5.91 -1.39
CA VAL A 76 9.57 -5.52 -2.07
C VAL A 76 8.64 -6.72 -2.03
N VAL A 77 7.47 -6.55 -1.44
CA VAL A 77 6.47 -7.61 -1.33
C VAL A 77 5.16 -7.12 -1.90
N ASP A 78 4.65 -7.82 -2.89
CA ASP A 78 3.34 -7.60 -3.49
C ASP A 78 2.35 -8.48 -2.74
N ARG A 79 1.34 -7.85 -2.14
CA ARG A 79 0.30 -8.55 -1.39
C ARG A 79 -1.05 -8.00 -1.74
N ASP A 80 -2.06 -8.79 -1.43
CA ASP A 80 -3.41 -8.33 -1.58
C ASP A 80 -3.75 -7.18 -0.60
N ALA A 81 -4.62 -6.28 -1.04
CA ALA A 81 -5.14 -5.19 -0.23
C ALA A 81 -5.76 -5.66 1.09
N ALA A 82 -6.54 -6.75 1.09
CA ALA A 82 -7.13 -7.30 2.30
C ALA A 82 -6.09 -7.91 3.23
N LYS A 83 -5.06 -8.56 2.67
CA LYS A 83 -3.93 -9.10 3.45
C LYS A 83 -3.09 -7.98 4.09
N VAL A 84 -2.82 -6.90 3.36
CA VAL A 84 -2.13 -5.72 3.90
C VAL A 84 -2.98 -5.03 4.95
N ALA A 85 -4.28 -4.89 4.73
CA ALA A 85 -5.20 -4.34 5.72
C ALA A 85 -5.19 -5.17 7.01
N ALA A 86 -5.22 -6.50 6.90
CA ALA A 86 -5.13 -7.40 8.06
C ALA A 86 -3.79 -7.26 8.82
N ASP A 87 -2.65 -7.20 8.11
CA ASP A 87 -1.31 -6.98 8.71
C ASP A 87 -1.24 -5.65 9.50
N LEU A 88 -2.03 -4.66 9.07
CA LEU A 88 -2.14 -3.34 9.71
C LEU A 88 -3.21 -3.29 10.81
N GLY A 89 -3.90 -4.38 11.09
CA GLY A 89 -4.99 -4.44 12.08
C GLY A 89 -6.31 -3.81 11.59
N TRP A 90 -6.47 -3.65 10.28
CA TRP A 90 -7.69 -3.16 9.63
C TRP A 90 -8.45 -4.29 8.94
N GLU A 91 -8.61 -5.39 9.64
CA GLU A 91 -9.28 -6.58 9.14
C GLU A 91 -10.72 -6.26 8.70
N GLY A 92 -11.16 -6.82 7.58
CA GLY A 92 -12.56 -6.70 7.13
C GLY A 92 -12.98 -5.34 6.57
N ILE A 93 -12.08 -4.36 6.46
CA ILE A 93 -12.42 -3.06 5.83
C ILE A 93 -12.54 -3.16 4.30
N ILE A 94 -11.89 -4.16 3.70
CA ILE A 94 -11.80 -4.32 2.24
C ILE A 94 -12.89 -5.29 1.80
N PRO A 95 -13.90 -4.82 1.04
CA PRO A 95 -14.98 -5.69 0.57
C PRO A 95 -14.45 -6.57 -0.57
N GLY A 96 -14.23 -7.85 -0.28
CA GLY A 96 -13.74 -8.84 -1.24
C GLY A 96 -12.25 -8.68 -1.54
N GLY A 97 -11.43 -9.63 -1.07
CA GLY A 97 -10.11 -9.83 -1.66
C GLY A 97 -10.26 -10.28 -3.12
N PRO A 98 -9.23 -10.12 -3.96
CA PRO A 98 -9.24 -10.53 -5.35
C PRO A 98 -9.65 -11.99 -5.39
N GLN A 99 -10.74 -12.24 -6.09
CA GLN A 99 -11.09 -13.60 -6.46
C GLN A 99 -9.86 -14.19 -7.16
N PRO A 100 -9.38 -15.38 -6.77
CA PRO A 100 -8.39 -16.07 -7.58
C PRO A 100 -8.98 -16.16 -8.99
N ALA A 101 -8.24 -15.65 -9.98
CA ALA A 101 -8.61 -15.84 -11.38
C ALA A 101 -8.84 -17.34 -11.59
N ALA A 102 -10.08 -17.70 -11.89
CA ALA A 102 -10.51 -19.06 -12.19
C ALA A 102 -9.98 -19.50 -13.55
#